data_AF-A0A7D5ZP52-F1
#
_entry.id   AF-A0A7D5ZP52-F1
#
_cell.length_a   1.000
_cell.length_b   1.000
_cell.length_c   1.000
_cell.angle_alpha   90.00
_cell.angle_beta   90.00
_cell.angle_gamma   90.00
#
_symmetry.space_group_name_H-M   'P 1'
#
loop_
_entity.id
_entity.type
_entity.pdbx_description
1 polymer ?
#
loop_
_entity_poly.entity_id
_entity_poly.type
_entity_poly.pdbx_seq_one_letter_code
_entity_poly.pdbx_strand_id
1 'polypeptide(L)'
;MTVIYAFQDSSGHWHGDPDAPLLDPADEPGRGILTYQPVPGTPEAASPFAGQRLTVLYGITDLEAGPVTYQLDTGGRFLATWHIHTLLASPMGTAPAPSDTPPDPAPAPRLESAFTEGGRRYALTGTRCDNGQLTLELTISSEQGDIQGDLCGTVTADHLAPLARLLDAASRTLTHPAAVPPPRQGGGWAPAESARLAARFRQQRDFTVLAAEFGCSRGAIYEELTRQGRIRTPGSDRTTPASRPLSEAMQQRRQVHRNTHTRWSDEEERRLAQRCADGVLTPELSNEFGRTEGAIESRLLKIGAVGPAADQARLNAL
;
A
#
# COMPACT_ATOMS: atom_id res chain seq x y z
N MET A 1 -7.37 10.49 6.23
CA MET A 1 -7.67 9.81 4.94
C MET A 1 -8.63 10.69 4.18
N THR A 2 -8.51 10.83 2.85
CA THR A 2 -9.43 11.67 2.07
C THR A 2 -10.74 10.93 1.81
N VAL A 3 -11.87 11.52 2.18
CA VAL A 3 -13.20 10.93 2.05
C VAL A 3 -14.18 11.91 1.43
N ILE A 4 -15.20 11.40 0.73
CA ILE A 4 -16.37 12.18 0.30
C ILE A 4 -17.27 12.36 1.51
N TYR A 5 -17.49 13.61 1.92
CA TYR A 5 -18.24 13.93 3.15
C TYR A 5 -19.53 14.72 2.91
N ALA A 6 -19.73 15.26 1.70
CA ALA A 6 -20.97 15.90 1.27
C ALA A 6 -21.18 15.74 -0.24
N PHE A 7 -22.44 15.78 -0.69
CA PHE A 7 -22.76 15.86 -2.12
C PHE A 7 -23.97 16.75 -2.39
N GLN A 8 -24.01 17.35 -3.58
CA GLN A 8 -25.12 18.15 -4.07
C GLN A 8 -25.85 17.38 -5.17
N ASP A 9 -27.16 17.26 -5.06
CA ASP A 9 -27.99 16.60 -6.07
C ASP A 9 -28.28 17.51 -7.29
N SER A 10 -29.01 16.97 -8.27
CA SER A 10 -29.39 17.73 -9.48
C SER A 10 -30.35 18.89 -9.23
N SER A 11 -31.02 18.93 -8.08
CA SER A 11 -31.87 20.04 -7.65
C SER A 11 -31.08 21.17 -6.98
N GLY A 12 -29.78 20.96 -6.73
CA GLY A 12 -28.90 21.90 -6.06
C GLY A 12 -28.94 21.78 -4.53
N HIS A 13 -29.59 20.75 -3.98
CA HIS A 13 -29.64 20.53 -2.54
C HIS A 13 -28.40 19.78 -2.06
N TRP A 14 -27.78 20.26 -0.97
CA TRP A 14 -26.64 19.60 -0.33
C TRP A 14 -27.10 18.55 0.68
N HIS A 15 -26.48 17.38 0.60
CA HIS A 15 -26.65 16.23 1.46
C HIS A 15 -25.35 15.96 2.22
N GLY A 16 -25.45 15.70 3.52
CA GLY A 16 -24.31 15.70 4.45
C GLY A 16 -24.02 17.09 5.02
N ASP A 17 -22.77 17.30 5.42
CA ASP A 17 -22.32 18.58 6.00
C ASP A 17 -21.25 19.21 5.08
N PRO A 18 -21.62 20.13 4.17
CA PRO A 18 -20.66 20.78 3.27
C PRO A 18 -19.65 21.66 4.02
N ASP A 19 -19.98 22.09 5.23
CA ASP A 19 -19.17 22.95 6.09
C ASP A 19 -18.35 22.14 7.12
N ALA A 20 -18.32 20.81 6.99
CA ALA A 20 -17.57 19.94 7.88
C ALA A 20 -16.09 20.36 7.95
N PRO A 21 -15.52 20.48 9.16
CA PRO A 21 -14.14 20.94 9.32
C PRO A 21 -13.18 19.92 8.71
N LEU A 22 -12.28 20.41 7.86
CA LEU A 22 -11.13 19.64 7.41
C LEU A 22 -10.09 19.57 8.54
N LEU A 23 -9.28 18.52 8.52
CA LEU A 23 -8.26 18.27 9.53
C LEU A 23 -7.18 19.38 9.54
N ASP A 24 -6.88 19.95 8.37
CA ASP A 24 -6.14 21.20 8.24
C ASP A 24 -7.13 22.32 7.89
N PRO A 25 -7.32 23.34 8.75
CA PRO A 25 -8.24 24.44 8.48
C PRO A 25 -7.78 25.37 7.35
N ALA A 26 -6.54 25.26 6.88
CA ALA A 26 -6.03 25.98 5.73
C ALA A 26 -6.29 25.27 4.40
N ASP A 27 -6.71 24.00 4.42
CA ASP A 27 -7.02 23.24 3.21
C ASP A 27 -8.41 23.64 2.66
N GLU A 28 -8.52 23.70 1.33
CA GLU A 28 -9.81 23.80 0.64
C GLU A 28 -10.32 22.40 0.28
N PRO A 29 -11.64 22.14 0.41
CA PRO A 29 -12.18 20.85 0.03
C PRO A 29 -12.08 20.63 -1.47
N GLY A 30 -11.63 19.44 -1.84
CA GLY A 30 -11.66 19.00 -3.23
C GLY A 30 -13.10 18.86 -3.71
N ARG A 31 -13.34 19.24 -4.96
CA ARG A 31 -14.66 19.19 -5.59
C ARG A 31 -14.61 18.35 -6.86
N GLY A 32 -15.58 17.46 -7.03
CA GLY A 32 -15.67 16.61 -8.22
C GLY A 32 -17.10 16.23 -8.56
N ILE A 33 -17.27 15.52 -9.68
CA ILE A 33 -18.58 15.04 -10.12
C ILE A 33 -18.62 13.53 -9.99
N LEU A 34 -19.70 13.01 -9.41
CA LEU A 34 -19.99 11.59 -9.29
C LEU A 34 -21.28 11.28 -10.06
N THR A 35 -21.19 10.52 -11.15
CA THR A 35 -22.38 9.89 -11.74
C THR A 35 -22.74 8.67 -10.90
N TYR A 36 -23.79 8.77 -10.08
CA TYR A 36 -24.15 7.70 -9.17
C TYR A 36 -24.91 6.58 -9.88
N GLN A 37 -24.23 5.45 -10.11
CA GLN A 37 -24.79 4.26 -10.74
C GLN A 37 -24.75 3.10 -9.74
N PRO A 38 -25.78 2.92 -8.91
CA PRO A 38 -25.87 1.79 -8.01
C PRO A 38 -25.97 0.47 -8.80
N VAL A 39 -25.51 -0.61 -8.20
CA VAL A 39 -25.56 -1.95 -8.81
C VAL A 39 -27.02 -2.37 -8.96
N PRO A 40 -27.50 -2.73 -10.18
CA PRO A 40 -28.87 -3.16 -10.37
C PRO A 40 -29.22 -4.37 -9.50
N GLY A 41 -30.35 -4.32 -8.80
CA GLY A 41 -30.83 -5.41 -7.94
C GLY A 41 -30.40 -5.31 -6.48
N THR A 42 -29.60 -4.31 -6.09
CA THR A 42 -29.29 -4.02 -4.69
C THR A 42 -30.25 -2.95 -4.14
N PRO A 43 -30.40 -2.82 -2.79
CA PRO A 43 -31.24 -1.77 -2.20
C PRO A 43 -30.87 -0.35 -2.65
N GLU A 44 -29.60 -0.11 -2.95
CA GLU A 44 -29.06 1.13 -3.50
C GLU A 44 -29.64 1.47 -4.87
N ALA A 45 -30.07 0.48 -5.66
CA ALA A 45 -30.71 0.72 -6.96
C ALA A 45 -32.04 1.48 -6.83
N ALA A 46 -32.67 1.42 -5.65
CA ALA A 46 -33.88 2.19 -5.34
C ALA A 46 -33.58 3.59 -4.78
N SER A 47 -32.30 4.00 -4.75
CA SER A 47 -31.90 5.32 -4.30
C SER A 47 -32.51 6.42 -5.19
N PRO A 48 -33.01 7.53 -4.62
CA PRO A 48 -33.50 8.66 -5.40
C PRO A 48 -32.40 9.32 -6.23
N PHE A 49 -31.14 9.08 -5.87
CA PHE A 49 -29.97 9.63 -6.55
C PHE A 49 -29.48 8.76 -7.72
N ALA A 50 -30.06 7.56 -7.90
CA ALA A 50 -29.65 6.64 -8.96
C ALA A 50 -29.75 7.29 -10.35
N GLY A 51 -28.66 7.26 -11.10
CA GLY A 51 -28.53 7.88 -12.42
C GLY A 51 -28.26 9.39 -12.41
N GLN A 52 -28.23 10.04 -11.25
CA GLN A 52 -27.95 11.47 -11.16
C GLN A 52 -26.44 11.76 -11.21
N ARG A 53 -26.10 12.97 -11.68
CA ARG A 53 -24.75 13.54 -11.56
C ARG A 53 -24.70 14.41 -10.31
N LEU A 54 -23.95 13.97 -9.31
CA LEU A 54 -23.83 14.59 -8.02
C LEU A 54 -22.54 15.40 -7.96
N THR A 55 -22.58 16.62 -7.40
CA THR A 55 -21.36 17.37 -7.11
C THR A 55 -20.89 17.02 -5.72
N VAL A 56 -19.73 16.39 -5.58
CA VAL A 56 -19.22 15.91 -4.29
C VAL A 56 -18.14 16.84 -3.73
N LEU A 57 -18.07 16.91 -2.41
CA LEU A 57 -16.93 17.47 -1.66
C LEU A 57 -16.17 16.33 -1.01
N TYR A 58 -14.84 16.36 -1.16
CA TYR A 58 -13.94 15.40 -0.54
C TYR A 58 -12.74 16.09 0.09
N GLY A 59 -12.28 15.55 1.22
CA GLY A 59 -11.22 16.16 2.01
C GLY A 59 -10.73 15.22 3.10
N ILE A 60 -9.65 15.60 3.79
CA ILE A 60 -9.19 14.89 4.98
C ILE A 60 -10.03 15.40 6.15
N THR A 61 -10.91 14.57 6.69
CA THR A 61 -11.77 14.88 7.83
C THR A 61 -11.55 13.87 8.95
N ASP A 62 -12.10 14.15 10.14
CA ASP A 62 -12.19 13.22 11.27
C ASP A 62 -13.43 12.30 11.19
N LEU A 63 -14.27 12.47 10.17
CA LEU A 63 -15.48 11.70 9.95
C LEU A 63 -15.16 10.24 9.61
N GLU A 64 -16.01 9.32 10.08
CA GLU A 64 -15.84 7.89 9.86
C GLU A 64 -16.02 7.51 8.38
N ALA A 65 -15.01 6.83 7.84
CA ALA A 65 -15.03 6.35 6.46
C ALA A 65 -15.97 5.15 6.31
N GLY A 66 -16.81 5.21 5.28
CA GLY A 66 -17.71 4.16 4.85
C GLY A 66 -16.99 3.02 4.12
N PRO A 67 -17.73 1.95 3.77
CA PRO A 67 -17.15 0.75 3.18
C PRO A 67 -16.99 0.85 1.66
N VAL A 68 -17.70 1.78 1.01
CA VAL A 68 -17.78 1.88 -0.44
C VAL A 68 -16.87 2.97 -0.98
N THR A 69 -16.06 2.61 -1.98
CA THR A 69 -15.24 3.55 -2.75
C THR A 69 -15.99 4.00 -4.01
N TYR A 70 -16.13 5.30 -4.19
CA TYR A 70 -16.77 5.91 -5.35
C TYR A 70 -15.72 6.42 -6.33
N GLN A 71 -16.01 6.27 -7.62
CA GLN A 71 -15.20 6.77 -8.72
C GLN A 71 -15.81 8.08 -9.23
N LEU A 72 -15.03 9.16 -9.25
CA LEU A 72 -15.50 10.43 -9.81
C LEU A 72 -15.33 10.46 -11.34
N ASP A 73 -16.24 11.15 -12.02
CA ASP A 73 -16.20 11.42 -13.47
C ASP A 73 -14.92 12.18 -13.85
N THR A 74 -14.45 13.06 -12.96
CA THR A 74 -13.23 13.85 -13.11
C THR A 74 -11.95 13.03 -12.86
N GLY A 75 -12.08 11.76 -12.50
CA GLY A 75 -10.99 10.90 -12.06
C GLY A 75 -10.81 10.90 -10.54
N GLY A 76 -10.07 9.91 -10.03
CA GLY A 76 -9.87 9.69 -8.60
C GLY A 76 -10.90 8.77 -7.97
N ARG A 77 -10.49 8.09 -6.90
CA ARG A 77 -11.29 7.13 -6.12
C ARG A 77 -11.24 7.52 -4.66
N PHE A 78 -12.41 7.69 -4.06
CA PHE A 78 -12.53 8.14 -2.68
C PHE A 78 -13.57 7.29 -1.95
N LEU A 79 -13.29 6.97 -0.70
CA LEU A 79 -14.30 6.40 0.19
C LEU A 79 -15.30 7.51 0.53
N ALA A 80 -16.60 7.20 0.58
CA ALA A 80 -17.54 8.13 1.21
C ALA A 80 -17.54 7.93 2.72
N THR A 81 -17.92 8.93 3.51
CA THR A 81 -18.20 8.73 4.93
C THR A 81 -19.38 7.78 5.11
N TRP A 82 -19.51 7.16 6.30
CA TRP A 82 -20.62 6.26 6.59
C TRP A 82 -21.98 6.93 6.36
N HIS A 83 -22.09 8.21 6.75
CA HIS A 83 -23.29 9.01 6.55
C HIS A 83 -23.65 9.17 5.07
N ILE A 84 -22.68 9.56 4.23
CA ILE A 84 -22.92 9.75 2.80
C ILE A 84 -23.25 8.43 2.11
N HIS A 85 -22.53 7.35 2.44
CA HIS A 85 -22.87 6.04 1.91
C HIS A 85 -24.31 5.64 2.29
N THR A 86 -24.71 5.88 3.54
CA THR A 86 -26.08 5.61 3.99
C THR A 86 -27.11 6.42 3.21
N LEU A 87 -26.85 7.71 2.93
CA LEU A 87 -27.78 8.53 2.14
C LEU A 87 -27.90 8.04 0.70
N LEU A 88 -26.78 7.67 0.08
CA LEU A 88 -26.78 7.11 -1.26
C LEU A 88 -27.46 5.74 -1.30
N ALA A 89 -27.32 4.94 -0.25
CA ALA A 89 -27.83 3.57 -0.17
C ALA A 89 -29.25 3.43 0.41
N SER A 90 -29.77 4.46 1.08
CA SER A 90 -31.06 4.38 1.77
C SER A 90 -32.22 4.54 0.80
N PRO A 91 -33.15 3.56 0.74
CA PRO A 91 -34.43 3.73 0.08
C PRO A 91 -35.39 4.49 1.02
N MET A 92 -35.15 5.79 1.27
CA MET A 92 -36.11 6.58 2.06
C MET A 92 -37.20 7.19 1.17
N GLY A 93 -38.36 6.53 1.17
CA GLY A 93 -39.67 7.13 1.49
C GLY A 93 -40.23 8.26 0.60
N THR A 94 -41.18 7.86 -0.26
CA THR A 94 -42.35 8.64 -0.74
C THR A 94 -42.13 9.88 -1.62
N ALA A 95 -42.20 9.69 -2.94
CA ALA A 95 -42.80 10.65 -3.88
C ALA A 95 -43.47 9.88 -5.05
N PRO A 96 -44.60 10.35 -5.61
CA PRO A 96 -45.53 9.54 -6.39
C PRO A 96 -45.01 9.24 -7.80
N ALA A 97 -45.31 8.03 -8.27
CA ALA A 97 -44.96 7.56 -9.61
C ALA A 97 -45.56 8.43 -10.73
N PRO A 98 -44.84 8.65 -11.83
CA PRO A 98 -45.43 8.71 -13.14
C PRO A 98 -45.28 7.34 -13.82
N SER A 99 -46.43 6.80 -14.21
CA SER A 99 -46.54 5.74 -15.20
C SER A 99 -46.12 6.24 -16.59
N ASP A 100 -45.86 5.27 -17.47
CA ASP A 100 -45.55 5.37 -18.90
C ASP A 100 -44.10 5.73 -19.24
N THR A 101 -43.32 4.78 -19.77
CA THR A 101 -42.84 4.70 -21.17
C THR A 101 -41.98 3.39 -21.33
N PRO A 102 -41.49 3.01 -22.53
CA PRO A 102 -41.89 1.89 -23.39
C PRO A 102 -40.93 0.66 -23.28
N PRO A 103 -41.05 -0.43 -24.08
CA PRO A 103 -40.47 -1.72 -23.73
C PRO A 103 -38.93 -1.73 -23.83
N ASP A 104 -38.37 -2.45 -22.86
CA ASP A 104 -36.96 -2.71 -22.56
C ASP A 104 -36.11 -3.00 -23.82
N PRO A 105 -34.97 -2.30 -24.05
CA PRO A 105 -34.00 -2.74 -25.04
C PRO A 105 -33.43 -4.09 -24.58
N ALA A 106 -33.42 -5.06 -25.51
CA ALA A 106 -33.05 -6.45 -25.26
C ALA A 106 -31.83 -6.59 -24.34
N PRO A 107 -31.87 -7.47 -23.32
CA PRO A 107 -30.82 -7.57 -22.32
C PRO A 107 -29.49 -7.91 -22.99
N ALA A 108 -28.51 -7.02 -22.82
CA ALA A 108 -27.12 -7.26 -23.20
C ALA A 108 -26.68 -8.66 -22.69
N PRO A 109 -25.82 -9.39 -23.41
CA PRO A 109 -25.38 -10.71 -22.99
C PRO A 109 -24.71 -10.62 -21.61
N ARG A 110 -25.41 -11.13 -20.60
CA ARG A 110 -24.99 -11.20 -19.21
C ARG A 110 -24.41 -12.59 -18.96
N LEU A 111 -23.17 -12.63 -18.49
CA LEU A 111 -22.62 -13.84 -17.88
C LEU A 111 -23.12 -13.86 -16.44
N GLU A 112 -23.80 -14.93 -16.05
CA GLU A 112 -24.17 -15.16 -14.65
C GLU A 112 -23.92 -16.63 -14.34
N SER A 113 -23.11 -16.88 -13.32
CA SER A 113 -22.83 -18.21 -12.82
C SER A 113 -22.73 -18.15 -11.31
N ALA A 114 -23.38 -19.09 -10.62
CA ALA A 114 -23.27 -19.20 -9.17
C ALA A 114 -23.22 -20.65 -8.74
N PHE A 115 -22.45 -20.92 -7.69
CA PHE A 115 -22.43 -22.22 -7.03
C PHE A 115 -22.19 -22.06 -5.52
N THR A 116 -22.47 -23.13 -4.78
CA THR A 116 -22.30 -23.15 -3.32
C THR A 116 -21.33 -24.27 -2.94
N GLU A 117 -20.34 -23.94 -2.11
CA GLU A 117 -19.36 -24.90 -1.61
C GLU A 117 -18.96 -24.52 -0.18
N GLY A 118 -18.94 -25.50 0.74
CA GLY A 118 -18.49 -25.30 2.12
C GLY A 118 -19.26 -24.22 2.91
N GLY A 119 -20.57 -24.07 2.68
CA GLY A 119 -21.39 -23.04 3.33
C GLY A 119 -21.13 -21.62 2.84
N ARG A 120 -20.56 -21.49 1.64
CA ARG A 120 -20.32 -20.21 0.96
C ARG A 120 -20.95 -20.23 -0.42
N ARG A 121 -21.50 -19.09 -0.83
CA ARG A 121 -22.02 -18.85 -2.18
C ARG A 121 -20.99 -18.05 -2.96
N TYR A 122 -20.65 -18.55 -4.15
CA TYR A 122 -19.78 -17.89 -5.12
C TYR A 122 -20.67 -17.45 -6.28
N ALA A 123 -20.72 -16.16 -6.57
CA ALA A 123 -21.49 -15.59 -7.66
C ALA A 123 -20.57 -14.79 -8.58
N LEU A 124 -20.51 -15.15 -9.86
CA LEU A 124 -19.80 -14.43 -10.90
C LEU A 124 -20.82 -13.81 -11.85
N THR A 125 -20.86 -12.48 -11.90
CA THR A 125 -21.64 -11.70 -12.86
C THR A 125 -20.70 -11.02 -13.84
N GLY A 126 -21.15 -10.87 -15.09
CA GLY A 126 -20.41 -10.26 -16.16
C GLY A 126 -21.33 -9.46 -17.07
N THR A 127 -21.09 -8.17 -17.23
CA THR A 127 -21.84 -7.30 -18.14
C THR A 127 -20.96 -6.85 -19.30
N ARG A 128 -21.38 -7.16 -20.53
CA ARG A 128 -20.66 -6.70 -21.72
C ARG A 128 -21.02 -5.23 -21.98
N CYS A 129 -20.01 -4.39 -22.03
CA CYS A 129 -20.11 -2.98 -22.38
C CYS A 129 -20.08 -2.80 -23.91
N ASP A 130 -20.60 -1.67 -24.39
CA ASP A 130 -20.67 -1.34 -25.82
C ASP A 130 -19.29 -1.24 -26.49
N ASN A 131 -18.24 -1.02 -25.69
CA ASN A 131 -16.84 -0.99 -26.14
C ASN A 131 -16.21 -2.40 -26.27
N GLY A 132 -16.98 -3.47 -26.11
CA GLY A 132 -16.52 -4.87 -26.19
C GLY A 132 -15.81 -5.38 -24.94
N GLN A 133 -15.66 -4.56 -23.89
CA GLN A 133 -15.15 -5.00 -22.59
C GLN A 133 -16.24 -5.72 -21.80
N LEU A 134 -15.83 -6.59 -20.88
CA LEU A 134 -16.68 -7.29 -19.94
C LEU A 134 -16.33 -6.80 -18.53
N THR A 135 -17.28 -6.16 -17.86
CA THR A 135 -17.17 -5.88 -16.43
C THR A 135 -17.54 -7.14 -15.68
N LEU A 136 -16.59 -7.69 -14.92
CA LEU A 136 -16.76 -8.86 -14.09
C LEU A 136 -16.85 -8.46 -12.62
N GLU A 137 -17.73 -9.13 -11.90
CA GLU A 137 -17.86 -9.06 -10.45
C GLU A 137 -17.99 -10.49 -9.91
N LEU A 138 -17.09 -10.87 -9.01
CA LEU A 138 -17.14 -12.11 -8.27
C LEU A 138 -17.40 -11.78 -6.80
N THR A 139 -18.50 -12.26 -6.26
CA THR A 139 -18.87 -12.11 -4.85
C THR A 139 -18.81 -13.47 -4.16
N ILE A 140 -18.20 -13.50 -2.99
CA ILE A 140 -18.18 -14.65 -2.07
C ILE A 140 -19.00 -14.25 -0.85
N SER A 141 -20.12 -14.92 -0.61
CA SER A 141 -20.98 -14.65 0.55
C SER A 141 -21.20 -15.87 1.44
N SER A 142 -21.49 -15.62 2.72
CA SER A 142 -21.90 -16.64 3.68
C SER A 142 -23.33 -17.12 3.39
N GLU A 143 -23.76 -18.23 4.03
CA GLU A 143 -25.17 -18.66 4.01
C GLU A 143 -26.14 -17.60 4.58
N GLN A 144 -25.64 -16.70 5.42
CA GLN A 144 -26.41 -15.60 6.01
C GLN A 144 -26.47 -14.37 5.08
N GLY A 145 -25.74 -14.39 3.96
CA GLY A 145 -25.70 -13.31 2.97
C GLY A 145 -24.56 -12.31 3.17
N ASP A 146 -23.72 -12.47 4.19
CA ASP A 146 -22.60 -11.55 4.44
C ASP A 146 -21.52 -11.73 3.38
N ILE A 147 -21.05 -10.62 2.80
CA ILE A 147 -19.97 -10.64 1.82
C ILE A 147 -18.63 -10.89 2.53
N GLN A 148 -18.00 -12.01 2.20
CA GLN A 148 -16.69 -12.42 2.73
C GLN A 148 -15.53 -12.07 1.79
N GLY A 149 -15.83 -11.73 0.53
CA GLY A 149 -14.85 -11.26 -0.42
C GLY A 149 -15.49 -10.85 -1.74
N ASP A 150 -14.86 -9.89 -2.40
CA ASP A 150 -15.27 -9.35 -3.69
C ASP A 150 -14.07 -9.24 -4.64
N LEU A 151 -14.31 -9.44 -5.93
CA LEU A 151 -13.34 -9.18 -6.98
C LEU A 151 -14.06 -8.54 -8.16
N CYS A 152 -13.73 -7.28 -8.42
CA CYS A 152 -14.35 -6.47 -9.47
C CYS A 152 -13.30 -5.99 -10.47
N GLY A 153 -13.62 -6.03 -11.76
CA GLY A 153 -12.71 -5.52 -12.78
C GLY A 153 -13.28 -5.59 -14.19
N THR A 154 -12.64 -4.87 -15.10
CA THR A 154 -12.96 -4.89 -16.53
C THR A 154 -11.94 -5.72 -17.28
N VAL A 155 -12.41 -6.67 -18.09
CA VAL A 155 -11.56 -7.56 -18.89
C VAL A 155 -12.15 -7.74 -20.28
N THR A 156 -11.34 -7.85 -21.32
CA THR A 156 -11.86 -8.24 -22.64
C THR A 156 -12.12 -9.75 -22.65
N ALA A 157 -13.07 -10.20 -23.47
CA ALA A 157 -13.42 -11.63 -23.55
C ALA A 157 -12.19 -12.51 -23.85
N ASP A 158 -11.23 -12.02 -24.63
CA ASP A 158 -9.99 -12.72 -25.00
C ASP A 158 -9.06 -12.99 -23.81
N HIS A 159 -9.21 -12.24 -22.71
CA HIS A 159 -8.38 -12.37 -21.52
C HIS A 159 -9.02 -13.25 -20.43
N LEU A 160 -10.25 -13.73 -20.61
CA LEU A 160 -10.92 -14.60 -19.64
C LEU A 160 -10.20 -15.94 -19.44
N ALA A 161 -9.81 -16.62 -20.53
CA ALA A 161 -9.12 -17.90 -20.43
C ALA A 161 -7.70 -17.78 -19.82
N PRO A 162 -6.86 -16.79 -20.18
CA PRO A 162 -5.64 -16.49 -19.43
C PRO A 162 -5.88 -16.18 -17.95
N LEU A 163 -6.90 -15.37 -17.61
CA LEU A 163 -7.22 -15.01 -16.24
C LEU A 163 -7.63 -16.24 -15.41
N ALA A 164 -8.49 -17.11 -15.95
CA ALA A 164 -8.88 -18.36 -15.29
C ALA A 164 -7.67 -19.26 -15.00
N ARG A 165 -6.73 -19.39 -15.96
CA ARG A 165 -5.49 -20.14 -15.76
C ARG A 165 -4.60 -19.52 -14.68
N LEU A 166 -4.54 -18.20 -14.60
CA LEU A 166 -3.77 -17.50 -13.58
C LEU A 166 -4.35 -17.73 -12.18
N LEU A 167 -5.68 -17.62 -12.03
CA LEU A 167 -6.37 -17.88 -10.76
C LEU A 167 -6.21 -19.33 -10.32
N ASP A 168 -6.32 -20.28 -11.25
CA ASP A 168 -6.09 -21.71 -11.00
C ASP A 168 -4.62 -21.98 -10.57
N ALA A 169 -3.64 -21.35 -11.22
CA ALA A 169 -2.24 -21.45 -10.81
C ALA A 169 -1.98 -20.83 -9.42
N ALA A 170 -2.60 -19.69 -9.12
CA ALA A 170 -2.50 -19.04 -7.81
C ALA A 170 -3.13 -19.92 -6.73
N SER A 171 -4.31 -20.49 -6.99
CA SER A 171 -5.00 -21.43 -6.11
C SER A 171 -4.13 -22.63 -5.76
N ARG A 172 -3.51 -23.29 -6.76
CA ARG A 172 -2.58 -24.40 -6.54
C ARG A 172 -1.37 -24.01 -5.70
N THR A 173 -0.85 -22.80 -5.88
CA THR A 173 0.30 -22.31 -5.09
C THR A 173 -0.07 -22.06 -3.63
N LEU A 174 -1.31 -21.62 -3.37
CA LEU A 174 -1.81 -21.37 -2.02
C LEU A 174 -2.17 -22.67 -1.29
N THR A 175 -2.69 -23.67 -2.01
CA THR A 175 -3.12 -24.97 -1.43
C THR A 175 -2.03 -26.03 -1.40
N HIS A 176 -1.07 -25.94 -2.32
CA HIS A 176 0.20 -26.65 -2.27
C HIS A 176 1.29 -25.59 -2.26
N PRO A 177 1.72 -25.10 -1.08
CA PRO A 177 2.96 -24.35 -1.01
C PRO A 177 4.02 -25.27 -1.61
N ALA A 178 4.49 -24.91 -2.81
CA ALA A 178 5.60 -25.60 -3.44
C ALA A 178 6.65 -25.74 -2.35
N ALA A 179 7.00 -26.98 -2.00
CA ALA A 179 7.95 -27.27 -0.94
C ALA A 179 9.14 -26.36 -1.18
N VAL A 180 9.25 -25.31 -0.36
CA VAL A 180 10.32 -24.33 -0.48
C VAL A 180 11.57 -25.19 -0.37
N PRO A 181 12.38 -25.32 -1.44
CA PRO A 181 13.64 -26.02 -1.32
C PRO A 181 14.33 -25.33 -0.15
N PRO A 182 14.82 -26.09 0.85
CA PRO A 182 15.43 -25.48 2.01
C PRO A 182 16.41 -24.41 1.54
N PRO A 183 16.38 -23.20 2.14
CA PRO A 183 17.27 -22.12 1.72
C PRO A 183 18.68 -22.71 1.63
N ARG A 184 19.34 -22.56 0.48
CA ARG A 184 20.72 -23.03 0.29
C ARG A 184 21.59 -22.38 1.36
N GLN A 185 21.76 -23.06 2.48
CA GLN A 185 22.72 -22.71 3.50
C GLN A 185 24.08 -23.19 2.97
N GLY A 186 24.83 -22.27 2.36
CA GLY A 186 26.28 -22.41 2.19
C GLY A 186 26.80 -23.10 0.92
N GLY A 187 25.96 -23.47 -0.05
CA GLY A 187 26.45 -23.97 -1.35
C GLY A 187 26.84 -22.81 -2.28
N GLY A 188 28.12 -22.65 -2.60
CA GLY A 188 28.59 -21.66 -3.58
C GLY A 188 27.90 -21.80 -4.93
N TRP A 189 27.74 -20.69 -5.66
CA TRP A 189 27.09 -20.66 -6.96
C TRP A 189 27.81 -21.56 -7.97
N ALA A 190 27.09 -22.53 -8.54
CA ALA A 190 27.63 -23.34 -9.62
C ALA A 190 27.83 -22.46 -10.88
N PRO A 191 28.91 -22.62 -11.66
CA PRO A 191 29.19 -21.76 -12.82
C PRO A 191 28.05 -21.69 -13.85
N ALA A 192 27.32 -22.79 -14.06
CA ALA A 192 26.16 -22.84 -14.94
C ALA A 192 24.98 -22.01 -14.42
N GLU A 193 24.74 -22.03 -13.11
CA GLU A 193 23.68 -21.25 -12.47
C GLU A 193 24.03 -19.75 -12.44
N SER A 194 25.30 -19.43 -12.16
CA SER A 194 25.85 -18.07 -12.29
C SER A 194 25.62 -17.49 -13.69
N ALA A 195 25.91 -18.27 -14.74
CA ALA A 195 25.70 -17.86 -16.13
C ALA A 195 24.21 -17.69 -16.46
N ARG A 196 23.35 -18.59 -15.96
CA ARG A 196 21.89 -18.49 -16.10
C ARG A 196 21.36 -17.23 -15.42
N LEU A 197 21.83 -16.90 -14.22
CA LEU A 197 21.48 -15.68 -13.51
C LEU A 197 21.86 -14.43 -14.31
N ALA A 198 23.07 -14.38 -14.88
CA ALA A 198 23.49 -13.25 -15.71
C ALA A 198 22.64 -13.09 -16.97
N ALA A 199 22.28 -14.20 -17.63
CA ALA A 199 21.41 -14.16 -18.80
C ALA A 199 20.02 -13.65 -18.44
N ARG A 200 19.46 -14.13 -17.33
CA ARG A 200 18.14 -13.71 -16.83
C ARG A 200 18.12 -12.25 -16.38
N PHE A 201 19.18 -11.80 -15.69
CA PHE A 201 19.34 -10.41 -15.25
C PHE A 201 19.37 -9.41 -16.43
N ARG A 202 19.84 -9.82 -17.61
CA ARG A 202 19.76 -8.98 -18.82
C ARG A 202 18.33 -8.78 -19.30
N GLN A 203 17.45 -9.75 -19.08
CA GLN A 203 16.05 -9.70 -19.48
C GLN A 203 15.18 -9.00 -18.43
N GLN A 204 15.47 -9.22 -17.14
CA GLN A 204 14.68 -8.68 -16.03
C GLN A 204 15.59 -8.29 -14.87
N ARG A 205 15.59 -6.99 -14.52
CA ARG A 205 16.44 -6.41 -13.46
C ARG A 205 15.80 -6.39 -12.07
N ASP A 206 14.66 -7.07 -11.91
CA ASP A 206 13.98 -7.15 -10.62
C ASP A 206 14.59 -8.24 -9.74
N PHE A 207 15.30 -7.82 -8.71
CA PHE A 207 15.95 -8.71 -7.73
C PHE A 207 14.96 -9.59 -6.96
N THR A 208 13.71 -9.15 -6.80
CA THR A 208 12.68 -9.92 -6.09
C THR A 208 12.25 -11.11 -6.92
N VAL A 209 12.03 -10.91 -8.22
CA VAL A 209 11.68 -11.99 -9.16
C VAL A 209 12.85 -12.95 -9.32
N LEU A 210 14.08 -12.44 -9.45
CA LEU A 210 15.28 -13.29 -9.54
C LEU A 210 15.53 -14.08 -8.25
N ALA A 211 15.29 -13.49 -7.08
CA ALA A 211 15.40 -14.19 -5.80
C ALA A 211 14.42 -15.37 -5.71
N ALA A 212 13.17 -15.16 -6.11
CA ALA A 212 12.16 -16.21 -6.17
C ALA A 212 12.51 -17.30 -7.18
N GLU A 213 12.95 -16.92 -8.39
CA GLU A 213 13.30 -17.86 -9.48
C GLU A 213 14.51 -18.74 -9.15
N PHE A 214 15.51 -18.20 -8.44
CA PHE A 214 16.73 -18.91 -8.06
C PHE A 214 16.70 -19.48 -6.64
N GLY A 215 15.58 -19.33 -5.92
CA GLY A 215 15.40 -19.88 -4.57
C GLY A 215 16.41 -19.37 -3.55
N CYS A 216 16.83 -18.10 -3.64
CA CYS A 216 17.81 -17.52 -2.74
C CYS A 216 17.42 -16.08 -2.34
N SER A 217 18.16 -15.50 -1.38
CA SER A 217 17.87 -14.13 -0.93
C SER A 217 18.22 -13.09 -2.00
N ARG A 218 17.55 -11.93 -1.94
CA ARG A 218 17.90 -10.78 -2.79
C ARG A 218 19.37 -10.35 -2.63
N GLY A 219 19.90 -10.48 -1.41
CA GLY A 219 21.31 -10.22 -1.12
C GLY A 219 22.25 -11.18 -1.86
N ALA A 220 21.94 -12.48 -1.87
CA ALA A 220 22.74 -13.47 -2.59
C ALA A 220 22.76 -13.23 -4.11
N ILE A 221 21.62 -12.82 -4.69
CA ILE A 221 21.55 -12.39 -6.10
C ILE A 221 22.43 -11.16 -6.35
N TYR A 222 22.34 -10.16 -5.47
CA TYR A 222 23.10 -8.92 -5.59
C TYR A 222 24.61 -9.17 -5.48
N GLU A 223 25.04 -9.96 -4.49
CA GLU A 223 26.44 -10.35 -4.30
C GLU A 223 26.98 -11.13 -5.50
N GLU A 224 26.20 -12.09 -6.02
CA GLU A 224 26.62 -12.90 -7.17
C GLU A 224 26.74 -12.08 -8.45
N LEU A 225 25.77 -11.21 -8.73
CA LEU A 225 25.83 -10.30 -9.90
C LEU A 225 26.94 -9.26 -9.76
N THR A 226 27.26 -8.84 -8.54
CA THR A 226 28.41 -7.97 -8.22
C THR A 226 29.72 -8.72 -8.44
N ARG A 227 29.85 -9.95 -7.95
CA ARG A 227 31.01 -10.84 -8.18
C ARG A 227 31.27 -11.07 -9.67
N GLN A 228 30.20 -11.18 -10.46
CA GLN A 228 30.28 -11.30 -11.93
C GLN A 228 30.49 -9.97 -12.67
N GLY A 229 30.61 -8.83 -11.96
CA GLY A 229 30.80 -7.51 -12.55
C GLY A 229 29.61 -7.01 -13.38
N ARG A 230 28.41 -7.56 -13.15
CA ARG A 230 27.17 -7.18 -13.88
C ARG A 230 26.48 -5.98 -13.26
N ILE A 231 26.73 -5.73 -11.98
CA ILE A 231 26.26 -4.56 -11.24
C ILE A 231 27.50 -3.89 -10.65
N ARG A 232 27.56 -2.57 -10.76
CA ARG A 232 28.60 -1.78 -10.10
C ARG A 232 28.14 -1.47 -8.68
N THR A 233 28.90 -1.94 -7.68
CA THR A 233 28.71 -1.50 -6.30
C THR A 233 29.03 0.00 -6.23
N PRO A 234 28.10 0.84 -5.75
CA PRO A 234 28.43 2.23 -5.43
C PRO A 234 29.47 2.23 -4.30
N GLY A 235 30.73 2.46 -4.66
CA GLY A 235 31.84 2.51 -3.70
C GLY A 235 33.11 1.72 -4.09
N SER A 236 33.09 0.91 -5.16
CA SER A 236 34.30 0.16 -5.57
C SER A 236 35.26 0.94 -6.47
N ASP A 237 34.83 2.03 -7.11
CA ASP A 237 35.74 2.91 -7.84
C ASP A 237 36.33 3.96 -6.90
N ARG A 238 37.37 3.51 -6.21
CA ARG A 238 38.33 4.37 -5.53
C ARG A 238 39.16 5.09 -6.59
N THR A 239 38.65 6.19 -7.10
CA THR A 239 39.48 7.32 -7.52
C THR A 239 39.13 8.47 -6.59
N THR A 240 40.02 8.78 -5.67
CA THR A 240 39.92 9.84 -4.67
C THR A 240 39.54 11.16 -5.37
N PRO A 241 38.31 11.69 -5.22
CA PRO A 241 38.05 13.07 -5.58
C PRO A 241 38.62 13.92 -4.45
N ALA A 242 39.41 14.93 -4.81
CA ALA A 242 39.89 15.95 -3.88
C ALA A 242 38.70 16.46 -3.03
N SER A 243 38.90 16.41 -1.71
CA SER A 243 37.93 16.81 -0.69
C SER A 243 37.38 18.21 -0.98
N ARG A 244 36.09 18.28 -1.28
CA ARG A 244 35.33 19.54 -1.21
C ARG A 244 35.42 20.07 0.23
N PRO A 245 35.66 21.38 0.43
CA PRO A 245 35.71 21.95 1.78
C PRO A 245 34.33 21.78 2.45
N LEU A 246 34.36 21.27 3.68
CA LEU A 246 33.20 21.19 4.56
C LEU A 246 32.69 22.60 4.85
N SER A 247 31.37 22.78 4.91
CA SER A 247 30.76 24.04 5.33
C SER A 247 31.28 24.45 6.72
N GLU A 248 31.42 25.76 6.97
CA GLU A 248 31.94 26.30 8.24
C GLU A 248 31.20 25.75 9.47
N ALA A 249 29.88 25.53 9.35
CA ALA A 249 29.06 24.92 10.39
C ALA A 249 29.47 23.47 10.73
N MET A 250 29.91 22.67 9.74
CA MET A 250 30.43 21.32 9.98
C MET A 250 31.84 21.35 10.59
N GLN A 251 32.65 22.35 10.23
CA GLN A 251 33.99 22.53 10.80
C GLN A 251 33.90 22.93 12.28
N GLN A 252 33.00 23.86 12.63
CA GLN A 252 32.73 24.24 14.02
C GLN A 252 32.22 23.06 14.85
N ARG A 253 31.30 22.24 14.31
CA ARG A 253 30.82 21.02 15.01
C ARG A 253 31.90 19.97 15.23
N ARG A 254 32.86 19.84 14.30
CA ARG A 254 34.02 18.95 14.44
C ARG A 254 35.04 19.42 15.48
N GLN A 255 35.09 20.72 15.80
CA GLN A 255 35.96 21.23 16.87
C GLN A 255 35.47 20.82 18.25
N VAL A 256 34.15 20.71 18.45
CA VAL A 256 33.54 20.30 19.73
C VAL A 256 33.47 18.77 19.86
N HIS A 257 33.09 18.08 18.78
CA HIS A 257 32.92 16.63 18.78
C HIS A 257 33.76 16.00 17.66
N ARG A 258 34.98 15.60 18.01
CA ARG A 258 36.02 15.13 17.07
C ARG A 258 35.57 13.95 16.20
N ASN A 259 34.63 13.13 16.68
CA ASN A 259 34.15 11.92 16.00
C ASN A 259 32.77 12.11 15.34
N THR A 260 32.30 13.34 15.20
CA THR A 260 31.04 13.63 14.50
C THR A 260 31.13 13.19 13.04
N HIS A 261 30.17 12.37 12.60
CA HIS A 261 30.09 11.75 11.28
C HIS A 261 31.05 10.56 11.02
N THR A 262 31.80 10.10 12.01
CA THR A 262 32.56 8.85 11.91
C THR A 262 31.62 7.65 12.11
N ARG A 263 31.80 6.57 11.35
CA ARG A 263 31.05 5.32 11.58
C ARG A 263 31.39 4.78 12.97
N TRP A 264 30.42 4.15 13.62
CA TRP A 264 30.65 3.41 14.87
C TRP A 264 31.27 2.06 14.52
N SER A 265 32.36 1.72 15.17
CA SER A 265 32.95 0.38 15.16
C SER A 265 32.31 -0.52 16.22
N ASP A 266 32.38 -1.83 16.02
CA ASP A 266 31.86 -2.83 16.96
C ASP A 266 32.56 -2.73 18.32
N GLU A 267 33.83 -2.31 18.35
CA GLU A 267 34.57 -2.06 19.58
C GLU A 267 34.03 -0.84 20.35
N GLU A 268 33.75 0.26 19.63
CA GLU A 268 33.12 1.43 20.24
C GLU A 268 31.72 1.11 20.76
N GLU A 269 30.93 0.29 20.05
CA GLU A 269 29.61 -0.14 20.53
C GLU A 269 29.70 -0.96 21.82
N ARG A 270 30.61 -1.93 21.90
CA ARG A 270 30.82 -2.75 23.11
C ARG A 270 31.25 -1.89 24.29
N ARG A 271 32.19 -0.97 24.06
CA ARG A 271 32.64 -0.03 25.11
C ARG A 271 31.50 0.90 25.54
N LEU A 272 30.68 1.38 24.60
CA LEU A 272 29.53 2.24 24.93
C LEU A 272 28.51 1.50 25.80
N ALA A 273 28.16 0.26 25.44
CA ALA A 273 27.25 -0.57 26.21
C ALA A 273 27.78 -0.86 27.61
N GLN A 274 29.07 -1.19 27.74
CA GLN A 274 29.70 -1.42 29.05
C GLN A 274 29.66 -0.18 29.93
N ARG A 275 30.06 0.98 29.40
CA ARG A 275 30.08 2.23 30.16
C ARG A 275 28.68 2.67 30.59
N CYS A 276 27.68 2.45 29.74
CA CYS A 276 26.27 2.65 30.11
C CYS A 276 25.85 1.72 31.26
N ALA A 277 26.24 0.44 31.21
CA ALA A 277 25.96 -0.52 32.29
C ALA A 277 26.67 -0.17 33.60
N ASP A 278 27.85 0.45 33.52
CA ASP A 278 28.61 0.97 34.67
C ASP A 278 27.97 2.24 35.30
N GLY A 279 26.85 2.73 34.75
CA GLY A 279 26.11 3.87 35.31
C GLY A 279 26.52 5.24 34.78
N VAL A 280 27.39 5.30 33.77
CA VAL A 280 27.88 6.57 33.20
C VAL A 280 26.74 7.30 32.49
N LEU A 281 26.63 8.61 32.69
CA LEU A 281 25.55 9.44 32.13
C LEU A 281 25.84 9.85 30.68
N THR A 282 24.78 10.14 29.90
CA THR A 282 24.85 10.59 28.49
C THR A 282 25.85 11.72 28.22
N PRO A 283 25.93 12.82 29.01
CA PRO A 283 26.90 13.89 28.76
C PRO A 283 28.36 13.42 28.92
N GLU A 284 28.63 12.49 29.84
CA GLU A 284 29.96 11.94 30.05
C GLU A 284 30.36 11.01 28.89
N LEU A 285 29.41 10.19 28.41
CA LEU A 285 29.59 9.36 27.22
C LEU A 285 29.80 10.21 25.95
N SER A 286 29.07 11.32 25.81
CA SER A 286 29.23 12.29 24.72
C SER A 286 30.66 12.83 24.65
N ASN A 287 31.22 13.22 25.79
CA ASN A 287 32.60 13.67 25.91
C ASN A 287 33.62 12.56 25.65
N GLU A 288 33.43 11.37 26.23
CA GLU A 288 34.36 10.23 26.11
C GLU A 288 34.46 9.74 24.66
N PHE A 289 33.33 9.63 23.96
CA PHE A 289 33.30 9.16 22.58
C PHE A 289 33.48 10.30 21.57
N GLY A 290 33.51 11.55 22.01
CA GLY A 290 33.65 12.73 21.17
C GLY A 290 32.53 12.86 20.14
N ARG A 291 31.30 12.51 20.54
CA ARG A 291 30.08 12.51 19.71
C ARG A 291 28.99 13.29 20.44
N THR A 292 27.98 13.76 19.71
CA THR A 292 26.86 14.50 20.31
C THR A 292 25.98 13.59 21.18
N GLU A 293 25.31 14.15 22.18
CA GLU A 293 24.42 13.40 23.08
C GLU A 293 23.33 12.64 22.30
N GLY A 294 22.64 13.29 21.37
CA GLY A 294 21.64 12.60 20.53
C GLY A 294 22.22 11.46 19.68
N ALA A 295 23.50 11.51 19.31
CA ALA A 295 24.15 10.40 18.61
C ALA A 295 24.48 9.23 19.57
N ILE A 296 24.75 9.52 20.85
CA ILE A 296 24.90 8.53 21.91
C ILE A 296 23.54 7.88 22.21
N GLU A 297 22.51 8.68 22.46
CA GLU A 297 21.15 8.20 22.77
C GLU A 297 20.59 7.29 21.68
N SER A 298 20.63 7.75 20.42
CA SER A 298 20.20 6.96 19.27
C SER A 298 20.97 5.64 19.17
N ARG A 299 22.26 5.64 19.53
CA ARG A 299 23.09 4.43 19.48
C ARG A 299 22.76 3.46 20.61
N LEU A 300 22.57 3.96 21.84
CA LEU A 300 22.19 3.16 23.00
C LEU A 300 20.86 2.43 22.76
N LEU A 301 19.88 3.10 22.14
CA LEU A 301 18.62 2.49 21.73
C LEU A 301 18.85 1.37 20.70
N LYS A 302 19.66 1.63 19.67
CA LYS A 302 19.90 0.67 18.58
C LYS A 302 20.63 -0.60 19.04
N ILE A 303 21.56 -0.48 19.99
CA ILE A 303 22.30 -1.65 20.52
C ILE A 303 21.59 -2.32 21.70
N GLY A 304 20.45 -1.80 22.14
CA GLY A 304 19.70 -2.33 23.29
C GLY A 304 20.48 -2.25 24.60
N ALA A 305 21.29 -1.20 24.79
CA ALA A 305 22.08 -1.02 26.01
C ALA A 305 21.17 -0.87 27.25
N VAL A 306 21.69 -1.25 28.41
CA VAL A 306 21.01 -1.17 29.72
C VAL A 306 21.81 -0.26 30.63
N GLY A 307 21.12 0.63 31.36
CA GLY A 307 21.72 1.55 32.32
C GLY A 307 21.10 2.94 32.26
N PRO A 308 21.48 3.86 33.17
CA PRO A 308 20.83 5.16 33.36
C PRO A 308 20.78 6.01 32.08
N ALA A 309 21.84 6.02 31.28
CA ALA A 309 21.88 6.75 30.01
C ALA A 309 20.94 6.15 28.95
N ALA A 310 20.81 4.83 28.89
CA ALA A 310 19.88 4.16 27.98
C ALA A 310 18.42 4.33 28.42
N ASP A 311 18.16 4.31 29.73
CA ASP A 311 16.83 4.56 30.28
C ASP A 311 16.39 6.00 29.99
N GLN A 312 17.28 6.98 30.17
CA GLN A 312 17.02 8.36 29.78
C GLN A 312 16.78 8.51 28.27
N ALA A 313 17.57 7.82 27.44
CA ALA A 313 17.37 7.83 25.98
C ALA A 313 16.01 7.26 25.58
N ARG A 314 15.47 6.27 26.32
CA ARG A 314 14.11 5.74 26.09
C ARG A 314 13.04 6.75 26.51
N LEU A 315 13.23 7.44 27.64
CA LEU A 315 12.31 8.48 28.10
C LEU A 315 12.26 9.66 27.12
N ASN A 316 13.39 10.04 26.54
CA ASN A 316 13.47 11.13 25.56
C ASN A 316 12.90 10.76 24.17
N ALA A 317 12.65 9.47 23.90
CA ALA A 317 12.14 8.98 22.62
C ALA A 317 10.62 8.71 22.61
N LEU A 318 9.96 8.86 23.77
CA LEU A 318 8.50 8.83 23.94
C LEU A 318 7.90 10.23 23.77
#